data_AF-A0A286IT33-F1
#
_entry.id   AF-A0A286IT33-F1
#
_cell.length_a   1.000
_cell.length_b   1.000
_cell.length_c   1.000
_cell.angle_alpha   90.00
_cell.angle_beta   90.00
_cell.angle_gamma   90.00
#
_symmetry.space_group_name_H-M   'P 1'
#
loop_
_entity.id
_entity.type
_entity.pdbx_description
1 polymer ?
#
loop_
_entity_poly.entity_id
_entity_poly.type
_entity_poly.pdbx_seq_one_letter_code
_entity_poly.pdbx_strand_id
1 'polypeptide(L)'
;MSNNSKGKPIDYQAIEESRTKVNIGIKGEPRLKMELVIEAQKLGLTLSEYSEIILENRNESKHCQELKRKVNFYENKTLRHLFNINKGKQISFTDNNGKEHKLHIDTIQDIYTVIINTLKI
;
A
#
# COMPACT_ATOMS: atom_id res chain seq x y z
N MET A 1 2.35 50.04 5.64
CA MET A 1 2.10 49.78 4.21
C MET A 1 2.17 48.28 4.00
N SER A 2 1.08 47.68 3.49
CA SER A 2 0.86 46.23 3.46
C SER A 2 1.26 45.67 2.09
N ASN A 3 2.32 44.84 2.02
CA ASN A 3 2.69 44.13 0.81
C ASN A 3 2.13 42.71 0.86
N ASN A 4 0.89 42.56 0.38
CA ASN A 4 0.24 41.27 0.23
C ASN A 4 0.70 40.62 -1.09
N SER A 5 1.87 39.97 -1.08
CA SER A 5 2.33 39.15 -2.21
C SER A 5 1.53 37.84 -2.22
N LYS A 6 0.37 37.85 -2.88
CA LYS A 6 -0.34 36.62 -3.24
C LYS A 6 0.54 35.85 -4.23
N GLY A 7 1.34 34.92 -3.71
CA GLY A 7 2.17 34.02 -4.52
C GLY A 7 1.30 33.24 -5.51
N LYS A 8 1.82 33.01 -6.72
CA LYS A 8 1.16 32.17 -7.72
C LYS A 8 0.77 30.82 -7.09
N PRO A 9 -0.41 30.27 -7.42
CA PRO A 9 -0.76 28.92 -7.00
C PRO A 9 0.27 27.94 -7.55
N ILE A 10 0.64 26.96 -6.72
CA ILE A 10 1.57 25.90 -7.10
C ILE A 10 0.88 25.04 -8.17
N ASP A 11 1.53 24.90 -9.32
CA ASP A 11 1.09 23.97 -10.37
C ASP A 11 1.67 22.58 -10.09
N TYR A 12 0.86 21.73 -9.46
CA TYR A 12 1.28 20.39 -9.07
C TYR A 12 1.47 19.46 -10.26
N GLN A 13 0.73 19.66 -11.35
CA GLN A 13 0.81 18.80 -12.53
C GLN A 13 2.10 19.05 -13.30
N ALA A 14 2.47 20.32 -13.48
CA ALA A 14 3.76 20.68 -14.07
C ALA A 14 4.96 20.20 -13.23
N ILE A 15 4.80 20.11 -11.91
CA ILE A 15 5.83 19.57 -11.00
C ILE A 15 5.96 18.05 -11.14
N GLU A 16 4.85 17.32 -11.25
CA GLU A 16 4.86 15.87 -11.40
C GLU A 16 5.49 15.42 -12.74
N GLU A 17 5.28 16.20 -13.80
CA GLU A 17 5.85 15.95 -15.12
C GLU A 17 7.30 16.46 -15.27
N SER A 18 7.80 17.24 -14.30
CA SER A 18 9.16 17.79 -14.31
C SER A 18 10.21 16.70 -14.10
N ARG A 19 11.21 16.65 -14.99
CA ARG A 19 12.39 15.78 -14.85
C ARG A 19 13.53 16.39 -14.02
N THR A 20 13.36 17.63 -13.55
CA THR A 20 14.37 18.36 -12.79
C THR A 20 13.95 18.50 -11.32
N LYS A 21 14.94 18.57 -10.42
CA LYS A 21 14.71 18.83 -8.99
C LYS A 21 14.02 20.20 -8.83
N VAL A 22 12.96 20.24 -8.03
CA VAL A 22 12.18 21.46 -7.74
C VAL A 22 12.28 21.81 -6.26
N ASN A 23 12.20 23.11 -5.95
CA ASN A 23 12.13 23.60 -4.58
C ASN A 23 10.67 23.82 -4.18
N ILE A 24 10.18 23.03 -3.23
CA ILE A 24 8.83 23.15 -2.69
C ILE A 24 8.92 23.65 -1.24
N GLY A 25 8.34 24.82 -0.99
CA GLY A 25 8.23 25.36 0.36
C GLY A 25 7.11 24.68 1.16
N ILE A 26 7.46 23.92 2.19
CA ILE A 26 6.49 23.27 3.08
C ILE A 26 6.20 24.18 4.26
N LYS A 27 4.93 24.54 4.52
CA LYS A 27 4.49 25.15 5.78
C LYS A 27 4.11 24.05 6.77
N GLY A 28 4.49 24.20 8.03
CA GLY A 28 4.27 23.19 9.06
C GLY A 28 4.83 23.64 10.41
N GLU A 29 4.66 22.80 11.43
CA GLU A 29 5.11 23.12 12.78
C GLU A 29 6.63 23.33 12.86
N PRO A 30 7.11 24.40 13.53
CA PRO A 30 8.54 24.69 13.62
C PRO A 30 9.35 23.56 14.25
N ARG A 31 8.80 22.91 15.28
CA ARG A 31 9.45 21.82 16.00
C ARG A 31 9.76 20.64 15.08
N LEU A 32 8.75 20.16 14.35
CA LEU A 32 8.89 19.04 13.43
C LEU A 32 9.90 19.32 12.32
N LYS A 33 9.91 20.55 11.78
CA LYS A 33 10.91 20.97 10.79
C LYS A 33 12.32 20.91 11.34
N MET A 34 12.50 21.35 12.58
CA MET A 34 13.81 21.35 13.22
C MET A 34 14.28 19.93 13.52
N GLU A 35 13.39 19.05 13.99
CA GLU A 35 13.68 17.63 14.21
C GLU A 35 14.15 16.96 12.92
N LEU A 36 13.45 17.17 11.79
CA LEU A 36 13.85 16.63 10.48
C LEU A 36 15.24 17.13 10.03
N VAL A 37 15.55 18.41 10.23
CA VAL A 37 16.86 18.97 9.89
C VAL A 37 17.96 18.36 10.76
N ILE A 38 17.72 18.23 12.07
CA ILE A 38 18.67 17.63 13.00
C ILE A 38 18.93 16.16 12.65
N GLU A 39 17.89 15.39 12.31
CA GLU A 39 18.03 13.99 11.91
C GLU A 39 18.81 13.83 10.61
N ALA A 40 18.50 14.65 9.59
CA ALA A 40 19.28 14.69 8.35
C ALA A 40 20.76 14.98 8.62
N GLN A 41 21.05 15.99 9.44
CA GLN A 41 22.42 16.36 9.81
C GLN A 41 23.16 15.26 10.58
N LYS A 42 22.49 14.57 11.51
CA LYS A 42 23.08 13.44 12.25
C LYS A 42 23.51 12.31 11.33
N LEU A 43 22.82 12.12 10.21
CA LEU A 43 23.13 11.12 9.19
C LEU A 43 24.09 11.65 8.12
N GLY A 44 24.53 12.91 8.20
CA GLY A 44 25.39 13.53 7.20
C GLY A 44 24.69 13.80 5.86
N LEU A 45 23.36 13.91 5.88
CA LEU A 45 22.53 14.08 4.69
C LEU A 45 21.96 15.50 4.59
N THR A 46 21.64 15.92 3.38
CA THR A 46 20.78 17.09 3.16
C THR A 46 19.32 16.76 3.53
N LEU A 47 18.53 17.79 3.84
CA LEU A 47 17.11 17.59 4.14
C LEU A 47 16.35 16.96 2.96
N SER A 48 16.73 17.30 1.72
CA SER A 48 16.15 16.72 0.51
C SER A 48 16.41 15.22 0.43
N GLU A 49 17.67 14.79 0.56
CA GLU A 49 18.05 13.36 0.55
C GLU A 49 17.38 12.60 1.69
N TYR A 50 17.37 13.18 2.90
CA TYR A 50 16.71 12.56 4.04
C TYR A 50 15.20 12.38 3.82
N SER A 51 14.55 13.38 3.20
CA SER A 51 13.13 13.30 2.88
C SER A 51 12.82 12.25 1.80
N GLU A 52 13.70 12.09 0.79
CA GLU A 52 13.59 11.04 -0.22
C GLU A 52 13.64 9.65 0.45
N ILE A 53 14.63 9.43 1.32
CA ILE A 53 14.80 8.17 2.07
C ILE A 53 13.59 7.85 2.96
N ILE A 54 13.03 8.83 3.66
CA ILE A 54 11.82 8.61 4.48
C ILE A 54 10.64 8.15 3.61
N LEU A 55 10.47 8.77 2.44
CA LEU A 55 9.37 8.45 1.53
C LEU A 55 9.57 7.07 0.89
N GLU A 56 10.79 6.74 0.47
CA GLU A 56 11.15 5.42 -0.05
C GLU A 56 10.91 4.33 1.00
N ASN A 57 11.44 4.48 2.22
CA ASN A 57 11.22 3.54 3.31
C ASN A 57 9.74 3.35 3.66
N ARG A 58 8.94 4.43 3.60
CA ARG A 58 7.48 4.34 3.81
C ARG A 58 6.81 3.50 2.73
N ASN A 59 7.24 3.64 1.47
CA ASN A 59 6.69 2.88 0.35
C ASN A 59 7.13 1.42 0.38
N GLU A 60 8.40 1.15 0.69
CA GLU A 60 8.91 -0.20 0.89
C GLU A 60 8.20 -0.91 2.04
N SER A 61 7.99 -0.23 3.18
CA SER A 61 7.27 -0.80 4.31
C SER A 61 5.84 -1.21 3.95
N LYS A 62 5.13 -0.40 3.16
CA LYS A 62 3.79 -0.76 2.66
C LYS A 62 3.84 -1.98 1.74
N HIS A 63 4.77 -2.00 0.79
CA HIS A 63 4.92 -3.10 -0.15
C HIS A 63 5.30 -4.41 0.57
N CYS A 64 6.25 -4.35 1.50
CA CYS A 64 6.65 -5.46 2.35
C CYS A 64 5.48 -5.97 3.22
N GLN A 65 4.65 -5.08 3.78
CA GLN A 65 3.46 -5.49 4.52
C GLN A 65 2.42 -6.18 3.64
N GLU A 66 2.17 -5.67 2.43
CA GLU A 66 1.27 -6.30 1.47
C GLU A 66 1.79 -7.68 1.02
N LEU A 67 3.07 -7.78 0.70
CA LEU A 67 3.72 -9.05 0.37
C LEU A 67 3.64 -10.02 1.53
N LYS A 68 3.91 -9.59 2.76
CA LYS A 68 3.82 -10.43 3.96
C LYS A 68 2.39 -10.93 4.18
N ARG A 69 1.37 -10.10 3.92
CA ARG A 69 -0.04 -10.53 3.95
C ARG A 69 -0.34 -11.57 2.88
N LYS A 70 0.14 -11.36 1.64
CA LYS A 70 -0.01 -12.34 0.54
C LYS A 70 0.68 -13.65 0.88
N VAL A 71 1.92 -13.62 1.36
CA VAL A 71 2.67 -14.81 1.78
C VAL A 71 1.92 -15.55 2.88
N ASN A 72 1.51 -14.86 3.95
CA ASN A 72 0.73 -15.47 5.03
C ASN A 72 -0.57 -16.11 4.53
N PHE A 73 -1.24 -15.49 3.56
CA PHE A 73 -2.44 -16.05 2.92
C PHE A 73 -2.13 -17.38 2.23
N TYR A 74 -1.07 -17.44 1.42
CA TYR A 74 -0.68 -18.66 0.70
C TYR A 74 0.01 -19.71 1.57
N GLU A 75 0.61 -19.33 2.69
CA GLU A 75 1.24 -20.24 3.66
C GLU A 75 0.25 -20.78 4.68
N ASN A 76 -0.99 -20.28 4.68
CA ASN A 76 -2.05 -20.79 5.55
C ASN A 76 -2.24 -22.30 5.34
N LYS A 77 -1.94 -23.08 6.39
CA LYS A 77 -1.96 -24.55 6.35
C LYS A 77 -3.33 -25.11 5.99
N THR A 78 -4.40 -24.49 6.50
CA THR A 78 -5.78 -24.92 6.22
C THR A 78 -6.13 -24.69 4.76
N LEU A 79 -5.84 -23.50 4.22
CA LEU A 79 -6.10 -23.19 2.81
C LEU A 79 -5.28 -24.08 1.87
N ARG A 80 -4.00 -24.32 2.18
CA ARG A 80 -3.16 -25.26 1.42
C ARG A 80 -3.71 -26.69 1.46
N HIS A 81 -4.14 -27.16 2.63
CA HIS A 81 -4.70 -28.49 2.77
C HIS A 81 -5.99 -28.66 1.97
N LEU A 82 -6.92 -27.70 2.09
CA LEU A 82 -8.16 -27.68 1.33
C LEU A 82 -7.93 -27.58 -0.18
N PHE A 83 -6.97 -26.76 -0.60
CA PHE A 83 -6.55 -26.68 -1.99
C PHE A 83 -6.02 -28.02 -2.50
N ASN A 84 -5.11 -28.67 -1.78
CA ASN A 84 -4.56 -29.96 -2.19
C ASN A 84 -5.61 -31.07 -2.31
N ILE A 85 -6.65 -31.05 -1.46
CA ILE A 85 -7.77 -32.01 -1.54
C ILE A 85 -8.65 -31.77 -2.78
N ASN A 86 -8.78 -30.50 -3.18
CA ASN A 86 -9.80 -30.07 -4.15
C ASN A 86 -9.23 -29.58 -5.48
N LYS A 87 -7.91 -29.54 -5.64
CA LYS A 87 -7.23 -29.08 -6.84
C LYS A 87 -7.74 -29.82 -8.08
N GLY A 88 -8.10 -29.06 -9.11
CA GLY A 88 -8.64 -29.59 -10.37
C GLY A 88 -10.07 -30.14 -10.26
N LYS A 89 -10.73 -30.01 -9.11
CA LYS A 89 -12.15 -30.35 -8.95
C LYS A 89 -13.00 -29.11 -9.19
N GLN A 90 -14.21 -29.34 -9.68
CA GLN A 90 -15.26 -28.33 -9.72
C GLN A 90 -16.16 -28.50 -8.49
N ILE A 91 -16.23 -27.46 -7.65
CA ILE A 91 -17.06 -27.45 -6.44
C ILE A 91 -18.29 -26.58 -6.68
N SER A 92 -19.45 -27.12 -6.36
CA SER A 92 -20.69 -26.33 -6.26
C SER A 92 -20.82 -25.79 -4.84
N PHE A 93 -21.11 -24.51 -4.68
CA PHE A 93 -21.37 -23.89 -3.38
C PHE A 93 -22.52 -22.88 -3.48
N THR A 94 -23.23 -22.71 -2.39
CA THR A 94 -24.31 -21.72 -2.28
C THR A 94 -23.75 -20.45 -1.65
N ASP A 95 -23.95 -19.31 -2.30
CA ASP A 95 -23.54 -18.02 -1.75
C ASP A 95 -24.46 -17.56 -0.61
N ASN A 96 -24.07 -16.47 0.06
CA ASN A 96 -24.85 -15.86 1.14
C ASN A 96 -26.26 -15.40 0.73
N ASN A 97 -26.53 -15.26 -0.57
CA ASN A 97 -27.83 -14.91 -1.14
C ASN A 97 -28.68 -16.14 -1.50
N GLY A 98 -28.20 -17.36 -1.23
CA GLY A 98 -28.89 -18.59 -1.54
C GLY A 98 -28.74 -19.04 -3.00
N LYS A 99 -27.85 -18.42 -3.78
CA LYS A 99 -27.62 -18.77 -5.18
C LYS A 99 -26.48 -19.79 -5.30
N GLU A 100 -26.71 -20.86 -6.06
CA GLU A 100 -25.67 -21.83 -6.36
C GLU A 100 -24.68 -21.32 -7.41
N HIS A 101 -23.40 -21.54 -7.14
CA HIS A 101 -22.28 -21.27 -8.04
C HIS A 101 -21.43 -22.52 -8.19
N LYS A 102 -20.76 -22.64 -9.34
CA LYS A 102 -19.78 -23.70 -9.59
C LYS A 102 -18.43 -23.05 -9.87
N LEU A 103 -17.41 -23.44 -9.11
CA LEU A 103 -16.05 -22.91 -9.25
C LEU A 103 -15.07 -24.05 -9.47
N HIS A 104 -14.19 -23.90 -10.46
CA HIS A 104 -13.06 -24.80 -10.66
C HIS A 104 -11.90 -24.35 -9.77
N ILE A 105 -11.30 -25.27 -9.03
CA ILE A 105 -10.24 -24.95 -8.07
C ILE A 105 -8.87 -25.10 -8.73
N ASP A 106 -8.33 -23.99 -9.22
CA ASP A 106 -6.99 -23.90 -9.81
C ASP A 106 -5.97 -23.25 -8.87
N THR A 107 -6.47 -22.39 -7.99
CA THR A 107 -5.66 -21.58 -7.07
C THR A 107 -6.16 -21.69 -5.63
N ILE A 108 -5.30 -21.28 -4.68
CA ILE A 108 -5.67 -21.18 -3.26
C ILE A 108 -6.77 -20.12 -3.05
N GLN A 109 -6.81 -19.09 -3.90
CA GLN A 109 -7.84 -18.04 -3.87
C GLN A 109 -9.23 -18.59 -4.18
N ASP A 110 -9.33 -19.61 -5.02
CA ASP A 110 -10.62 -20.21 -5.35
C ASP A 110 -11.23 -20.88 -4.12
N ILE A 111 -10.42 -21.60 -3.33
CA ILE A 111 -10.84 -22.15 -2.04
C ILE A 111 -11.30 -21.06 -1.08
N TYR A 112 -10.53 -19.98 -0.97
CA TYR A 112 -10.90 -18.85 -0.11
C TYR A 112 -12.21 -18.21 -0.55
N THR A 113 -12.43 -18.08 -1.87
CA THR A 113 -13.67 -17.56 -2.46
C THR A 113 -14.86 -18.44 -2.09
N VAL A 114 -14.74 -19.77 -2.15
CA VAL A 114 -15.80 -20.67 -1.71
C VAL A 114 -16.11 -20.47 -0.22
N ILE A 115 -15.08 -20.46 0.63
CA ILE A 115 -15.25 -20.32 2.10
C ILE A 115 -15.93 -18.99 2.46
N ILE A 116 -15.48 -17.87 1.91
CA ILE A 116 -16.01 -16.55 2.31
C ILE A 116 -17.43 -16.32 1.81
N ASN A 117 -17.80 -16.89 0.65
CA ASN A 117 -19.14 -16.76 0.11
C ASN A 117 -20.13 -17.74 0.72
N THR A 118 -19.66 -18.82 1.35
CA THR A 118 -20.52 -19.82 2.03
C THR A 118 -20.74 -19.50 3.50
N LEU A 119 -19.78 -18.82 4.15
CA LEU A 119 -19.92 -18.38 5.52
C LEU A 119 -20.77 -17.11 5.56
N LYS A 120 -22.01 -17.25 6.07
CA LYS A 120 -22.76 -16.11 6.60
C LYS A 120 -22.08 -15.65 7.88
N ILE A 121 -21.43 -14.49 7.85
CA ILE A 121 -20.98 -13.75 9.05
C ILE A 121 -22.06 -12.74 9.40
#